data_AF-A0A9D0VHC5-F1
#
_entry.id   AF-A0A9D0VHC5-F1
#
_cell.length_a   1.000
_cell.length_b   1.000
_cell.length_c   1.000
_cell.angle_alpha   90.00
_cell.angle_beta   90.00
_cell.angle_gamma   90.00
#
_symmetry.space_group_name_H-M   'P 1'
#
loop_
_entity.id
_entity.type
_entity.pdbx_description
1 polymer ?
#
loop_
_entity_poly.entity_id
_entity_poly.type
_entity_poly.pdbx_seq_one_letter_code
_entity_poly.pdbx_strand_id
1 'polypeptide(L)'
;MSEREGAVEVACPSCHRLETWVVGGAPEICTEGGLRRPEIHPQRAAFEQIARSLRGEHIRVVGACAACGQPLLAPRGAPIPGVPWQISLPGGDTLAIGADGGLIGPGGSMTLGEAEALIHRAYPTGLSWERLRGWRPHVALFQGAVLTLMLGPLLAFLFGVSVLSIFFRALAGQLFGGP
;
A
#
# COMPACT_ATOMS: atom_id res chain seq x y z
N MET A 1 40.46 14.59 -15.09
CA MET A 1 39.44 14.24 -16.09
C MET A 1 38.65 13.08 -15.54
N SER A 2 37.34 13.18 -15.65
CA SER A 2 36.36 12.74 -14.65
C SER A 2 36.04 11.25 -14.75
N GLU A 3 36.31 10.48 -13.69
CA GLU A 3 35.90 9.06 -13.55
C GLU A 3 34.36 8.86 -13.54
N ARG A 4 33.57 9.94 -13.73
CA ARG A 4 32.10 9.90 -13.76
C ARG A 4 31.49 10.08 -15.16
N GLU A 5 32.29 10.11 -16.23
CA GLU A 5 31.73 10.11 -17.58
C GLU A 5 30.98 8.79 -17.84
N GLY A 6 29.65 8.88 -17.99
CA GLY A 6 28.77 7.72 -18.20
C GLY A 6 28.11 7.16 -16.95
N ALA A 7 28.28 7.80 -15.79
CA ALA A 7 27.53 7.46 -14.58
C ALA A 7 26.07 7.92 -14.70
N VAL A 8 25.13 7.02 -14.41
CA VAL A 8 23.69 7.26 -14.48
C VAL A 8 23.08 7.08 -13.10
N GLU A 9 22.28 8.05 -12.68
CA GLU A 9 21.48 7.93 -11.47
C GLU A 9 20.27 7.01 -11.69
N VAL A 10 20.11 6.06 -10.78
CA VAL A 10 19.05 5.08 -10.77
C VAL A 10 18.32 5.14 -9.44
N ALA A 11 16.99 5.26 -9.48
CA ALA A 11 16.18 5.48 -8.29
C ALA A 11 15.07 4.43 -8.13
N CYS A 12 14.82 4.00 -6.90
CA CYS A 12 13.63 3.25 -6.54
C CYS A 12 12.52 4.22 -6.06
N PRO A 13 11.40 4.37 -6.78
CA PRO A 13 10.34 5.30 -6.39
C PRO A 13 9.58 4.87 -5.12
N SER A 14 9.71 3.60 -4.71
CA SER A 14 8.98 3.06 -3.56
C SER A 14 9.72 3.27 -2.24
N CYS A 15 10.99 2.87 -2.17
CA CYS A 15 11.79 2.94 -0.95
C CYS A 15 12.81 4.10 -0.96
N HIS A 16 12.89 4.86 -2.05
CA HIS A 16 13.82 5.98 -2.24
C HIS A 16 15.30 5.59 -2.19
N ARG A 17 15.62 4.31 -2.47
CA ARG A 17 16.99 3.87 -2.71
C ARG A 17 17.55 4.57 -3.94
N LEU A 18 18.76 5.10 -3.83
CA LEU A 18 19.47 5.77 -4.91
C LEU A 18 20.79 5.06 -5.19
N GLU A 19 21.04 4.78 -6.46
CA GLU A 19 22.24 4.12 -6.94
C GLU A 19 22.83 4.90 -8.12
N THR A 20 24.15 4.84 -8.27
CA THR A 20 24.87 5.34 -9.44
C THR A 20 25.42 4.16 -10.20
N TRP A 21 25.06 4.05 -11.48
CA TRP A 21 25.42 2.94 -12.34
C TRP A 21 26.39 3.42 -13.42
N VAL A 22 27.51 2.71 -13.57
CA VAL A 22 28.47 2.90 -14.66
C VAL A 22 28.36 1.70 -15.59
N VAL A 23 28.40 1.91 -16.91
CA VAL A 23 28.32 0.83 -17.90
C VAL A 23 29.47 -0.16 -17.68
N GLY A 24 29.14 -1.42 -17.40
CA GLY A 24 30.11 -2.48 -17.11
C GLY A 24 30.73 -2.45 -15.71
N GLY A 25 30.34 -1.48 -14.87
CA GLY A 25 30.75 -1.39 -13.47
C GLY A 25 29.73 -2.00 -12.51
N ALA A 26 30.15 -2.18 -11.25
CA ALA A 26 29.23 -2.49 -10.17
C ALA A 26 28.42 -1.22 -9.79
N PRO A 27 27.14 -1.36 -9.40
CA PRO A 27 26.35 -0.23 -8.94
C PRO A 27 26.90 0.31 -7.61
N GLU A 28 27.07 1.63 -7.54
CA GLU A 28 27.44 2.34 -6.31
C GLU A 28 26.17 2.77 -5.57
N ILE A 29 26.03 2.41 -4.30
CA ILE A 29 24.84 2.74 -3.50
C ILE A 29 25.06 4.10 -2.86
N CYS A 30 24.31 5.11 -3.32
CA CYS A 30 24.37 6.47 -2.76
C CYS A 30 23.54 6.59 -1.49
N THR A 31 22.35 5.99 -1.51
CA THR A 31 21.39 6.02 -0.39
C THR A 31 20.74 4.66 -0.26
N GLU A 32 20.84 4.07 0.93
CA GLU A 32 20.14 2.83 1.26
C GLU A 32 18.62 3.01 1.18
N GLY A 33 17.92 1.96 0.76
CA GLY A 33 16.47 1.98 0.64
C GLY A 33 15.78 1.98 2.01
N GLY A 34 14.70 2.75 2.15
CA GLY A 34 13.88 2.77 3.36
C GLY A 34 12.91 1.60 3.48
N LEU A 35 12.18 1.56 4.60
CA LEU A 35 11.11 0.58 4.86
C LEU A 35 9.79 0.89 4.13
N ARG A 36 9.73 2.00 3.39
CA ARG A 36 8.51 2.42 2.70
C ARG A 36 8.09 1.36 1.68
N ARG A 37 6.79 1.07 1.66
CA ARG A 37 6.13 0.17 0.72
C ARG A 37 5.13 0.98 -0.12
N PRO A 38 4.81 0.56 -1.35
CA PRO A 38 3.74 1.19 -2.12
C PRO A 38 2.43 1.18 -1.34
N GLU A 39 1.60 2.22 -1.53
CA GLU A 39 0.27 2.33 -0.91
C GLU A 39 -0.72 1.30 -1.48
N ILE A 40 -0.41 0.77 -2.67
CA ILE A 40 -1.16 -0.26 -3.36
C ILE A 40 -0.40 -1.60 -3.35
N HIS A 41 -1.03 -2.65 -3.89
CA HIS A 41 -0.40 -3.96 -3.99
C HIS A 41 0.98 -3.89 -4.71
N PRO A 42 2.07 -4.46 -4.18
CA PRO A 42 3.43 -4.28 -4.71
C PRO A 42 3.60 -4.66 -6.19
N GLN A 43 2.93 -5.73 -6.63
CA GLN A 43 2.92 -6.21 -8.01
C GLN A 43 2.27 -5.20 -8.96
N ARG A 44 1.20 -4.55 -8.50
CA ARG A 44 0.55 -3.50 -9.28
C ARG A 44 1.40 -2.23 -9.34
N ALA A 45 1.97 -1.82 -8.21
CA ALA A 45 2.88 -0.67 -8.19
C ALA A 45 4.06 -0.88 -9.16
N ALA A 46 4.65 -2.09 -9.15
CA ALA A 46 5.70 -2.45 -10.09
C ALA A 46 5.22 -2.37 -11.54
N PHE A 47 4.05 -2.97 -11.84
CA PHE A 47 3.48 -2.92 -13.18
C PHE A 47 3.20 -1.49 -13.65
N GLU A 48 2.66 -0.62 -12.79
CA GLU A 48 2.38 0.77 -13.14
C GLU A 48 3.66 1.51 -13.55
N GLN A 49 4.79 1.29 -12.87
CA GLN A 49 6.07 1.88 -13.29
C GLN A 49 6.56 1.30 -14.63
N ILE A 50 6.40 0.00 -14.85
CA ILE A 50 6.75 -0.66 -16.11
C ILE A 50 5.87 -0.14 -17.25
N ALA A 51 4.56 -0.01 -17.05
CA ALA A 51 3.62 0.50 -18.04
C ALA A 51 3.97 1.93 -18.48
N ARG A 52 4.37 2.79 -17.54
CA ARG A 52 4.88 4.14 -17.84
C ARG A 52 6.14 4.11 -18.70
N SER A 53 7.08 3.21 -18.39
CA SER A 53 8.27 2.98 -19.21
C SER A 53 7.91 2.50 -20.62
N LEU A 54 6.94 1.60 -20.76
CA LEU A 54 6.49 1.05 -22.05
C LEU A 54 5.75 2.08 -22.91
N ARG A 55 5.00 2.99 -22.28
CA ARG A 55 4.41 4.17 -22.94
C ARG A 55 5.45 5.19 -23.41
N GLY A 56 6.71 5.01 -23.02
CA GLY A 56 7.78 5.90 -23.39
C GLY A 56 7.81 7.19 -22.58
N GLU A 57 7.32 7.17 -21.34
CA GLU A 57 7.61 8.27 -20.42
C GLU A 57 9.13 8.40 -20.18
N HIS A 58 9.60 9.52 -19.65
CA HIS A 58 11.04 9.85 -19.49
C HIS A 58 11.82 8.94 -18.50
N ILE A 59 11.31 7.74 -18.21
CA ILE A 59 11.87 6.75 -17.30
C ILE A 59 11.95 5.38 -17.98
N ARG A 60 13.00 4.61 -17.66
CA ARG A 60 13.19 3.22 -18.09
C ARG A 60 13.43 2.33 -16.87
N VAL A 61 12.82 1.15 -16.85
CA VAL A 61 13.13 0.11 -15.86
C VAL A 61 14.45 -0.57 -16.22
N VAL A 62 15.41 -0.54 -15.29
CA VAL A 62 16.78 -1.03 -15.49
C VAL A 62 17.20 -2.14 -14.53
N GLY A 63 16.41 -2.41 -13.50
CA GLY A 63 16.79 -3.38 -12.47
C GLY A 63 15.74 -3.53 -11.38
N ALA A 64 15.98 -4.47 -10.47
CA ALA A 64 15.19 -4.64 -9.28
C ALA A 64 15.91 -4.09 -8.05
N CYS A 65 15.17 -3.31 -7.27
CA CYS A 65 15.68 -2.74 -6.04
C CYS A 65 15.94 -3.87 -5.04
N ALA A 66 17.19 -4.05 -4.62
CA ALA A 66 17.56 -5.08 -3.65
C ALA A 66 16.84 -4.94 -2.30
N ALA A 67 16.40 -3.72 -1.93
CA ALA A 67 15.76 -3.46 -0.64
C ALA A 67 14.25 -3.80 -0.60
N CYS A 68 13.53 -3.67 -1.72
CA CYS A 68 12.07 -3.83 -1.73
C CYS A 68 11.52 -4.60 -2.93
N GLY A 69 12.37 -5.06 -3.84
CA GLY A 69 11.99 -5.81 -5.04
C GLY A 69 11.21 -4.99 -6.09
N GLN A 70 11.09 -3.68 -5.92
CA GLN A 70 10.40 -2.81 -6.87
C GLN A 70 11.31 -2.38 -8.03
N PRO A 71 10.74 -1.97 -9.19
CA PRO A 71 11.52 -1.47 -10.32
C PRO A 71 12.44 -0.31 -9.94
N LEU A 72 13.70 -0.43 -10.35
CA LEU A 72 14.68 0.66 -10.40
C LEU A 72 14.53 1.41 -11.72
N LEU A 73 14.50 2.73 -11.65
CA LEU A 73 14.24 3.61 -12.78
C LEU A 73 15.47 4.45 -13.11
N ALA A 74 15.80 4.52 -14.40
CA ALA A 74 16.79 5.43 -14.95
C ALA A 74 16.13 6.42 -15.92
N PRO A 75 16.71 7.61 -16.15
CA PRO A 75 16.27 8.50 -17.21
C PRO A 75 16.26 7.82 -18.57
N ARG A 76 15.22 8.07 -19.38
CA ARG A 76 15.13 7.53 -20.74
C ARG A 76 16.29 8.08 -21.59
N GLY A 77 17.02 7.20 -22.25
CA GLY A 77 18.23 7.55 -23.03
C GLY A 77 19.54 7.31 -22.29
N ALA A 78 19.50 6.95 -21.00
CA ALA A 78 20.65 6.41 -20.31
C ALA A 78 21.22 5.18 -21.06
N PRO A 79 22.55 5.02 -21.14
CA PRO A 79 23.22 3.90 -21.79
C PRO A 79 23.12 2.58 -20.98
N ILE A 80 22.00 2.37 -20.29
CA ILE A 80 21.73 1.19 -19.48
C ILE A 80 20.65 0.36 -20.19
N PRO A 81 20.89 -0.94 -20.44
CA PRO A 81 19.90 -1.80 -21.05
C PRO A 81 18.69 -1.97 -20.12
N GLY A 82 17.51 -2.11 -20.72
CA GLY A 82 16.34 -2.58 -19.98
C GLY A 82 16.54 -4.04 -19.56
N VAL A 83 15.87 -4.45 -18.49
CA VAL A 83 15.91 -5.82 -18.00
C VAL A 83 14.54 -6.48 -18.13
N PRO A 84 14.48 -7.80 -18.36
CA PRO A 84 13.22 -8.51 -18.31
C PRO A 84 12.63 -8.46 -16.89
N TRP A 85 11.31 -8.54 -16.81
CA TRP A 85 10.56 -8.53 -15.56
C TRP A 85 9.51 -9.62 -15.54
N GLN A 86 9.14 -10.07 -14.35
CA GLN A 86 8.03 -11.00 -14.17
C GLN A 86 7.18 -10.57 -12.98
N ILE A 87 5.87 -10.64 -13.15
CA ILE A 87 4.88 -10.36 -12.13
C ILE A 87 4.05 -11.62 -11.95
N SER A 88 4.16 -12.25 -10.78
CA SER A 88 3.26 -13.33 -10.38
C SER A 88 1.86 -12.77 -10.21
N LEU A 89 0.85 -13.54 -10.62
CA LEU A 89 -0.56 -13.22 -10.49
C LEU A 89 -1.22 -14.13 -9.43
N PRO A 90 -2.36 -13.73 -8.84
CA PRO A 90 -3.14 -14.62 -7.99
C PRO A 90 -3.59 -15.85 -8.80
N GLY A 91 -3.33 -17.05 -8.28
CA GLY A 91 -3.65 -18.31 -8.96
C GLY A 91 -2.45 -19.04 -9.58
N GLY A 92 -1.24 -18.48 -9.50
CA GLY A 92 0.00 -19.13 -9.93
C GLY A 92 0.46 -18.76 -11.34
N ASP A 93 -0.37 -18.03 -12.07
CA ASP A 93 -0.03 -17.46 -13.37
C ASP A 93 1.03 -16.36 -13.28
N THR A 94 1.68 -16.03 -14.40
CA THR A 94 2.68 -14.96 -14.46
C THR A 94 2.53 -14.08 -15.69
N LEU A 95 2.76 -12.78 -15.52
CA LEU A 95 2.96 -11.81 -16.59
C LEU A 95 4.47 -11.56 -16.75
N ALA A 96 5.03 -11.93 -17.90
CA ALA A 96 6.42 -11.66 -18.25
C ALA A 96 6.51 -10.43 -19.17
N ILE A 97 7.53 -9.61 -18.92
CA ILE A 97 7.87 -8.42 -19.68
C ILE A 97 9.30 -8.59 -20.19
N GLY A 98 9.49 -8.60 -21.51
CA GLY A 98 10.79 -8.69 -22.14
C GLY A 98 11.59 -7.39 -21.98
N ALA A 99 12.92 -7.48 -22.11
CA ALA A 99 13.80 -6.31 -22.11
C ALA A 99 13.54 -5.35 -23.29
N ASP A 100 12.96 -5.89 -24.37
CA ASP A 100 12.48 -5.17 -25.57
C ASP A 100 11.09 -4.54 -25.38
N GLY A 101 10.43 -4.83 -24.26
CA GLY A 101 9.08 -4.38 -23.95
C GLY A 101 7.96 -5.31 -24.43
N GLY A 102 8.30 -6.50 -24.96
CA GLY A 102 7.30 -7.52 -25.26
C GLY A 102 6.55 -7.98 -24.01
N LEU A 103 5.24 -8.25 -24.12
CA LEU A 103 4.40 -8.68 -23.00
C LEU A 103 3.84 -10.07 -23.27
N ILE A 104 4.06 -10.99 -22.34
CA ILE A 104 3.59 -12.37 -22.41
C ILE A 104 2.83 -12.68 -21.12
N GLY A 105 1.54 -12.97 -21.23
CA GLY A 105 0.73 -13.43 -20.11
C GLY A 105 0.30 -14.89 -20.25
N PRO A 106 -0.69 -15.34 -19.47
CA PRO A 106 -1.09 -16.75 -19.38
C PRO A 106 -1.59 -17.34 -20.71
N GLY A 107 -2.18 -16.49 -21.56
CA GLY A 107 -2.67 -16.86 -22.90
C GLY A 107 -1.66 -16.60 -24.04
N GLY A 108 -0.43 -16.22 -23.73
CA GLY A 108 0.59 -15.87 -24.73
C GLY A 108 0.82 -14.36 -24.86
N SER A 109 1.25 -13.93 -26.05
CA SER A 109 1.55 -12.52 -26.34
C SER A 109 0.32 -11.64 -26.14
N MET A 110 0.52 -10.47 -25.54
CA MET A 110 -0.55 -9.52 -25.28
C MET A 110 -0.11 -8.07 -25.45
N THR A 111 -1.09 -7.19 -25.58
CA THR A 111 -0.92 -5.74 -25.63
C THR A 111 -0.78 -5.13 -24.23
N LEU A 112 -0.27 -3.90 -24.16
CA LEU A 112 -0.20 -3.17 -22.89
C LEU A 112 -1.59 -2.99 -22.23
N GLY A 113 -2.62 -2.71 -23.03
CA GLY A 113 -3.99 -2.56 -22.52
C GLY A 113 -4.56 -3.86 -21.92
N GLU A 114 -4.26 -5.01 -22.53
CA GLU A 114 -4.63 -6.32 -21.98
C GLU A 114 -3.88 -6.63 -20.69
N ALA A 115 -2.59 -6.32 -20.63
CA ALA A 115 -1.79 -6.48 -19.41
C ALA A 115 -2.27 -5.55 -18.28
N GLU A 116 -2.62 -4.30 -18.60
CA GLU A 116 -3.25 -3.36 -17.66
C GLU A 116 -4.57 -3.94 -17.12
N ALA A 117 -5.47 -4.39 -18.00
CA ALA A 117 -6.73 -5.00 -17.58
C ALA A 117 -6.53 -6.24 -16.69
N LEU A 118 -5.53 -7.07 -17.00
CA LEU A 118 -5.17 -8.25 -16.22
C LEU A 118 -4.68 -7.88 -14.82
N ILE A 119 -3.76 -6.93 -14.72
CA ILE A 119 -3.21 -6.45 -13.44
C ILE A 119 -4.27 -5.75 -12.61
N HIS A 120 -5.13 -4.93 -13.23
CA HIS A 120 -6.25 -4.28 -12.53
C HIS A 120 -7.24 -5.29 -11.93
N ARG A 121 -7.50 -6.39 -12.64
CA ARG A 121 -8.36 -7.48 -12.16
C ARG A 121 -7.70 -8.29 -11.04
N ALA A 122 -6.42 -8.60 -11.19
CA ALA A 122 -5.62 -9.34 -10.20
C ALA A 122 -5.39 -8.54 -8.91
N TYR A 123 -5.19 -7.23 -9.04
CA TYR A 123 -4.79 -6.31 -7.97
C TYR A 123 -5.64 -5.03 -7.98
N PRO A 124 -6.89 -5.08 -7.53
CA PRO A 124 -7.76 -3.91 -7.50
C PRO A 124 -7.23 -2.82 -6.54
N THR A 125 -7.39 -1.54 -6.91
CA THR A 125 -6.85 -0.37 -6.16
C THR A 125 -7.74 0.07 -5.01
N GLY A 126 -8.98 -0.40 -4.99
CA GLY A 126 -9.90 -0.13 -3.89
C GLY A 126 -9.93 -1.31 -2.94
N LEU A 127 -10.10 -1.02 -1.65
CA LEU A 127 -11.13 -1.73 -0.92
C LEU A 127 -12.40 -1.56 -1.75
N SER A 128 -12.76 -2.56 -2.58
CA SER A 128 -14.01 -2.46 -3.34
C SER A 128 -15.11 -2.13 -2.34
N TRP A 129 -16.04 -1.26 -2.72
CA TRP A 129 -17.11 -0.87 -1.80
C TRP A 129 -17.87 -2.10 -1.29
N GLU A 130 -17.88 -3.18 -2.07
CA GLU A 130 -18.34 -4.54 -1.70
C GLU A 130 -17.51 -5.20 -0.57
N ARG A 131 -16.18 -5.09 -0.60
CA ARG A 131 -15.30 -5.59 0.47
C ARG A 131 -15.47 -4.80 1.77
N LEU A 132 -15.69 -3.48 1.68
CA LEU A 132 -16.09 -2.64 2.81
C LEU A 132 -17.53 -2.90 3.29
N ARG A 133 -18.45 -3.25 2.38
CA ARG A 133 -19.83 -3.63 2.70
C ARG A 133 -19.90 -4.91 3.53
N GLY A 134 -19.01 -5.88 3.24
CA GLY A 134 -18.84 -7.07 4.09
C GLY A 134 -18.30 -6.75 5.50
N TRP A 135 -17.56 -5.65 5.64
CA TRP A 135 -16.99 -5.21 6.92
C TRP A 135 -17.93 -4.31 7.73
N ARG A 136 -18.93 -3.66 7.11
CA ARG A 136 -19.93 -2.84 7.80
C ARG A 136 -20.56 -3.49 9.05
N PRO A 137 -21.01 -4.76 9.04
CA PRO A 137 -21.56 -5.37 10.26
C PRO A 137 -20.52 -5.49 11.38
N HIS A 138 -19.27 -5.83 11.05
CA HIS A 138 -18.19 -5.93 12.04
C HIS A 138 -17.81 -4.57 12.62
N VAL A 139 -17.75 -3.53 11.78
CA VAL A 139 -17.50 -2.15 12.23
C VAL A 139 -18.65 -1.65 13.11
N ALA A 140 -19.90 -1.92 12.74
CA ALA A 140 -21.06 -1.53 13.54
C ALA A 140 -21.10 -2.25 14.90
N LEU A 141 -20.76 -3.54 14.93
CA LEU A 141 -20.64 -4.30 16.19
C LEU A 141 -19.52 -3.77 17.07
N PHE A 142 -18.35 -3.49 16.50
CA PHE A 142 -17.23 -2.91 17.24
C PHE A 142 -17.58 -1.53 17.80
N GLN A 143 -18.17 -0.66 16.99
CA GLN A 143 -18.64 0.67 17.42
C GLN A 143 -19.69 0.55 18.52
N GLY A 144 -20.65 -0.37 18.38
CA GLY A 144 -21.64 -0.65 19.41
C GLY A 144 -21.00 -1.10 20.73
N ALA A 145 -20.05 -2.04 20.67
CA ALA A 145 -19.33 -2.53 21.85
C ALA A 145 -18.54 -1.42 22.55
N VAL A 146 -17.79 -0.60 21.79
CA VAL A 146 -17.05 0.55 22.33
C VAL A 146 -18.01 1.55 22.98
N LEU A 147 -19.12 1.86 22.31
CA LEU A 147 -20.14 2.78 22.84
C LEU A 147 -20.77 2.26 24.13
N THR A 148 -21.11 0.96 24.19
CA THR A 148 -21.60 0.32 25.41
C THR A 148 -20.57 0.36 26.54
N LEU A 149 -19.29 0.15 26.23
CA LEU A 149 -18.20 0.17 27.21
C LEU A 149 -17.97 1.59 27.77
N MET A 150 -18.18 2.62 26.94
CA MET A 150 -18.11 4.03 27.36
C MET A 150 -19.36 4.48 28.14
N LEU A 151 -20.57 4.12 27.69
CA LEU A 151 -21.82 4.58 28.30
C LEU A 151 -22.22 3.76 29.53
N GLY A 152 -21.85 2.48 29.61
CA GLY A 152 -22.20 1.59 30.71
C GLY A 152 -21.84 2.16 32.09
N PRO A 153 -20.57 2.57 32.33
CA PRO A 153 -20.16 3.17 33.59
C PRO A 153 -20.91 4.47 33.92
N LEU A 154 -21.16 5.32 32.92
CA LEU A 154 -21.91 6.57 33.09
C LEU A 154 -23.36 6.30 33.53
N LEU A 155 -24.04 5.36 32.86
CA LEU A 155 -25.41 4.97 33.20
C LEU A 155 -25.48 4.34 34.61
N ALA A 156 -24.53 3.48 34.95
CA ALA A 156 -24.44 2.89 36.29
C ALA A 156 -24.23 3.96 37.38
N PHE A 157 -23.38 4.95 37.11
CA PHE A 157 -23.16 6.08 38.00
C PHE A 157 -24.44 6.92 38.21
N LEU A 158 -25.10 7.32 37.11
CA LEU A 158 -26.34 8.11 37.17
C LEU A 158 -27.46 7.36 37.91
N PHE A 159 -27.57 6.05 37.69
CA PHE A 159 -28.49 5.20 38.41
C PHE A 159 -28.17 5.19 39.91
N GLY A 160 -26.90 4.99 40.28
CA GLY A 160 -26.46 5.02 41.68
C GLY A 160 -26.77 6.34 42.38
N VAL A 161 -26.45 7.47 41.75
CA VAL A 161 -26.76 8.83 42.27
C VAL A 161 -28.27 9.02 42.46
N SER A 162 -29.09 8.51 41.54
CA SER A 162 -30.54 8.62 41.63
C SER A 162 -31.10 7.82 42.82
N VAL A 163 -30.65 6.57 43.00
CA VAL A 163 -31.05 5.73 44.14
C VAL A 163 -30.64 6.35 45.47
N LEU A 164 -29.40 6.83 45.59
CA LEU A 164 -28.91 7.53 46.78
C LEU A 164 -29.74 8.77 47.09
N SER A 165 -30.05 9.58 46.07
CA SER A 165 -30.85 10.81 46.23
C SER A 165 -32.26 10.52 46.72
N ILE A 166 -32.93 9.48 46.20
CA ILE A 166 -34.26 9.06 46.66
C ILE A 166 -34.18 8.57 48.10
N PHE A 167 -33.20 7.73 48.43
CA PHE A 167 -33.00 7.21 49.78
C PHE A 167 -32.79 8.33 50.81
N PHE A 168 -31.90 9.28 50.52
CA PHE A 168 -31.66 10.42 51.42
C PHE A 168 -32.87 11.33 51.58
N ARG A 169 -33.66 11.55 50.52
CA ARG A 169 -34.93 12.30 50.62
C ARG A 169 -35.94 11.60 51.52
N ALA A 170 -36.08 10.28 51.39
CA ALA A 170 -36.98 9.49 52.24
C ALA A 170 -36.52 9.52 53.70
N LEU A 171 -35.22 9.32 53.94
CA LEU A 171 -34.62 9.35 55.28
C LEU A 171 -34.75 10.73 55.94
N ALA A 172 -34.46 11.81 55.21
CA ALA A 172 -34.64 13.18 55.71
C ALA A 172 -36.11 13.47 56.04
N GLY A 173 -37.05 12.97 55.23
CA GLY A 173 -38.48 13.06 55.53
C GLY A 173 -38.85 12.37 56.85
N GLN A 174 -38.26 11.21 57.16
CA GLN A 174 -38.51 10.51 58.43
C GLN A 174 -37.85 11.18 59.64
N LEU A 175 -36.65 11.75 59.47
CA LEU A 175 -35.90 12.36 60.57
C LEU A 175 -36.38 13.78 60.92
N PHE A 176 -36.80 14.56 59.91
CA PHE A 176 -37.12 15.97 60.06
C PHE A 176 -38.60 16.29 59.80
N GLY A 177 -39.35 15.38 59.17
CA GLY A 177 -40.80 15.46 59.06
C GLY A 177 -41.43 14.95 60.35
N GLY A 178 -41.38 15.76 61.41
CA GLY A 178 -42.22 15.56 62.59
C GLY A 178 -43.72 15.54 62.21
N PRO A 179 -44.58 14.93 63.05
CA PRO A 179 -46.01 14.80 62.77
C PRO A 179 -46.71 16.13 62.50
#